data_AF-A0A2A4VRT5-F1
#
_entry.id   AF-A0A2A4VRT5-F1
#
_cell.length_a   1.000
_cell.length_b   1.000
_cell.length_c   1.000
_cell.angle_alpha   90.00
_cell.angle_beta   90.00
_cell.angle_gamma   90.00
#
_symmetry.space_group_name_H-M   'P 1'
#
loop_
_entity.id
_entity.type
_entity.pdbx_description
1 polymer ?
#
loop_
_entity_poly.entity_id
_entity_poly.type
_entity_poly.pdbx_seq_one_letter_code
_entity_poly.pdbx_strand_id
1 'polypeptide(L)'
;MNTITSTNTMPLWRRLVMKTGKRFLRWAGDFQSRHSLISTTPVIDNSEFAWVPQLENSYDDVRKELDSILENPENIPTFHQLSPDQKRISKGNNWKTFAFYMYGERVDDQILNWKTGEVMLFDDTYEHEVHNDTDETRAILFIDIYRPMDAIGSLFNRLIVRLIQASTYVKQPLKNVVLWNKGQR
;
A
#
# COMPACT_ATOMS: atom_id res chain seq x y z
N MET A 1 3.51 10.92 44.50
CA MET A 1 3.15 11.35 43.14
C MET A 1 4.45 11.62 42.39
N ASN A 2 4.78 10.83 41.36
CA ASN A 2 5.94 11.09 40.48
C ASN A 2 5.46 11.02 39.03
N THR A 3 5.37 12.17 38.36
CA THR A 3 5.05 12.29 36.93
C THR A 3 6.33 12.20 36.11
N ILE A 4 6.50 11.14 35.33
CA ILE A 4 7.60 11.01 34.36
C ILE A 4 7.18 11.67 33.04
N THR A 5 7.49 12.94 32.86
CA THR A 5 7.38 13.62 31.56
C THR A 5 8.55 13.20 30.67
N SER A 6 8.34 12.16 29.86
CA SER A 6 9.28 11.72 28.83
C SER A 6 9.27 12.68 27.64
N THR A 7 10.15 13.67 27.64
CA THR A 7 10.42 14.54 26.48
C THR A 7 11.36 13.84 25.51
N ASN A 8 10.84 12.87 24.75
CA ASN A 8 11.60 12.12 23.74
C ASN A 8 11.95 12.99 22.51
N THR A 9 12.88 13.92 22.66
CA THR A 9 13.38 14.76 21.56
C THR A 9 14.36 13.97 20.69
N MET A 10 13.91 13.55 19.50
CA MET A 10 14.75 12.80 18.55
C MET A 10 16.08 13.52 18.26
N PRO A 11 17.22 12.78 18.14
CA PRO A 11 18.54 13.36 17.90
C PRO A 11 18.62 14.26 16.65
N LEU A 12 19.44 15.31 16.72
CA LEU A 12 19.62 16.27 15.63
C LEU A 12 20.08 15.62 14.31
N TRP A 13 20.97 14.63 14.37
CA TRP A 13 21.42 13.89 13.18
C TRP A 13 20.27 13.09 12.54
N ARG A 14 19.37 12.50 13.36
CA ARG A 14 18.18 11.78 12.87
C ARG A 14 17.21 12.73 12.19
N ARG A 15 17.00 13.92 12.75
CA ARG A 15 16.22 15.01 12.09
C ARG A 15 16.85 15.44 10.77
N LEU A 16 18.17 15.53 10.68
CA LEU A 16 18.88 15.88 9.45
C LEU A 16 18.71 14.79 8.37
N VAL A 17 18.92 13.52 8.73
CA VAL A 17 18.70 12.35 7.84
C VAL A 17 17.24 12.26 7.38
N MET A 18 16.26 12.51 8.25
CA MET A 18 14.85 12.56 7.84
C MET A 18 14.55 13.74 6.91
N LYS A 19 15.20 14.90 7.10
CA LYS A 19 15.01 16.08 6.24
C LYS A 19 15.67 15.93 4.88
N THR A 20 16.85 15.32 4.79
CA THR A 20 17.48 14.96 3.51
C THR A 20 16.72 13.84 2.82
N GLY A 21 16.28 12.82 3.55
CA GLY A 21 15.39 11.76 3.07
C GLY A 21 14.09 12.30 2.48
N LYS A 22 13.36 13.17 3.19
CA LYS A 22 12.12 13.78 2.67
C LYS A 22 12.35 14.63 1.41
N ARG A 23 13.49 15.32 1.30
CA ARG A 23 13.88 16.04 0.07
C ARG A 23 14.17 15.10 -1.08
N PHE A 24 14.89 14.00 -0.82
CA PHE A 24 15.17 12.97 -1.81
C PHE A 24 13.89 12.28 -2.30
N LEU A 25 13.00 11.89 -1.39
CA LEU A 25 11.71 11.29 -1.74
C LEU A 25 10.87 12.21 -2.62
N ARG A 26 10.74 13.50 -2.28
CA ARG A 26 10.01 14.45 -3.12
C ARG A 26 10.66 14.60 -4.50
N TRP A 27 11.99 14.73 -4.56
CA TRP A 27 12.70 14.80 -5.83
C TRP A 27 12.54 13.52 -6.69
N ALA A 28 12.53 12.34 -6.05
CA ALA A 28 12.29 11.08 -6.72
C ALA A 28 10.84 10.96 -7.21
N GLY A 29 9.87 11.53 -6.50
CA GLY A 29 8.50 11.75 -6.97
C GLY A 29 8.47 12.67 -8.19
N ASP A 30 8.97 13.91 -8.06
CA ASP A 30 9.05 14.89 -9.15
C ASP A 30 9.72 14.32 -10.42
N PHE A 31 10.74 13.48 -10.26
CA PHE A 31 11.42 12.77 -11.34
C PHE A 31 10.53 11.71 -11.99
N GLN A 32 9.89 10.84 -11.19
CA GLN A 32 8.98 9.81 -11.70
C GLN A 32 7.76 10.42 -12.42
N SER A 33 7.19 11.52 -11.92
CA SER A 33 6.10 12.24 -12.57
C SER A 33 6.50 12.76 -13.96
N ARG A 34 7.71 13.32 -14.10
CA ARG A 34 8.23 13.83 -15.40
C ARG A 34 8.48 12.75 -16.44
N HIS A 35 8.71 11.51 -16.00
CA HIS A 35 8.98 10.36 -16.87
C HIS A 35 7.76 9.41 -16.97
N SER A 36 6.61 9.80 -16.41
CA SER A 36 5.34 9.05 -16.48
C SER A 36 4.77 9.08 -17.90
N LEU A 37 4.29 7.93 -18.38
CA LEU A 37 3.57 7.81 -19.65
C LEU A 37 2.04 7.88 -19.48
N ILE A 38 1.58 7.84 -18.23
CA ILE A 38 0.18 8.01 -17.81
C ILE A 38 0.04 9.30 -16.98
N SER A 39 -1.19 9.72 -16.68
CA SER A 39 -1.47 10.87 -15.82
C SER A 39 -0.81 10.76 -14.44
N THR A 40 -0.49 11.92 -13.88
CA THR A 40 0.12 12.09 -12.55
C THR A 40 -0.85 12.84 -11.64
N THR A 41 -2.15 12.65 -11.84
CA THR A 41 -3.21 13.13 -10.95
C THR A 41 -3.42 12.11 -9.81
N PRO A 42 -3.94 12.54 -8.64
CA PRO A 42 -4.20 11.63 -7.52
C PRO A 42 -5.13 10.47 -7.89
N VAL A 43 -6.13 10.76 -8.74
CA VAL A 43 -7.03 9.79 -9.36
C VAL A 43 -6.67 9.65 -10.83
N ILE A 44 -6.59 8.41 -11.32
CA ILE A 44 -6.19 8.09 -12.69
C ILE A 44 -7.40 7.52 -13.42
N ASP A 45 -7.59 7.89 -14.69
CA ASP A 45 -8.73 7.42 -15.48
C ASP A 45 -8.52 5.95 -15.89
N ASN A 46 -9.55 5.11 -15.70
CA ASN A 46 -9.51 3.69 -16.04
C ASN A 46 -9.20 3.43 -17.53
N SER A 47 -9.50 4.38 -18.42
CA SER A 47 -9.18 4.29 -19.86
C SER A 47 -7.69 4.35 -20.18
N GLU A 48 -6.83 4.80 -19.25
CA GLU A 48 -5.37 4.76 -19.42
C GLU A 48 -4.81 3.33 -19.34
N PHE A 49 -5.62 2.36 -18.90
CA PHE A 49 -5.22 0.97 -18.68
C PHE A 49 -6.15 -0.03 -19.36
N ALA A 50 -5.75 -0.50 -20.54
CA ALA A 50 -6.51 -1.45 -21.35
C ALA A 50 -6.88 -2.80 -20.67
N TRP A 51 -6.25 -3.13 -19.54
CA TRP A 51 -6.56 -4.33 -18.74
C TRP A 51 -7.73 -4.12 -17.75
N VAL A 52 -8.15 -2.89 -17.45
CA VAL A 52 -9.20 -2.62 -16.45
C VAL A 52 -10.52 -3.32 -16.78
N PRO A 53 -11.06 -3.26 -18.03
CA PRO A 53 -12.29 -3.97 -18.36
C PRO A 53 -12.16 -5.49 -18.20
N GLN A 54 -10.96 -6.06 -18.39
CA GLN A 54 -10.75 -7.49 -18.17
C GLN A 54 -10.82 -7.84 -16.67
N LEU A 55 -10.29 -6.98 -15.79
CA LEU A 55 -10.37 -7.19 -14.34
C LEU A 55 -11.81 -7.03 -13.83
N GLU A 56 -12.54 -6.01 -14.29
CA GLU A 56 -13.95 -5.79 -13.94
C GLU A 56 -14.84 -6.95 -14.38
N ASN A 57 -14.65 -7.46 -15.62
CA ASN A 57 -15.34 -8.67 -16.10
C ASN A 57 -14.95 -9.95 -15.32
N SER A 58 -13.80 -9.97 -14.63
CA SER A 58 -13.37 -11.10 -13.79
C SER A 58 -13.91 -11.02 -12.35
N TYR A 59 -14.70 -9.99 -12.02
CA TYR A 59 -15.17 -9.72 -10.65
C TYR A 59 -15.86 -10.94 -10.01
N ASP A 60 -16.76 -11.62 -10.73
CA ASP A 60 -17.52 -12.74 -10.15
C ASP A 60 -16.63 -13.92 -9.75
N ASP A 61 -15.53 -14.17 -10.47
CA ASP A 61 -14.61 -15.27 -10.16
C ASP A 61 -13.69 -14.90 -8.99
N VAL A 62 -13.15 -13.67 -8.99
CA VAL A 62 -12.43 -13.09 -7.84
C VAL A 62 -13.31 -13.09 -6.57
N ARG A 63 -14.61 -12.80 -6.72
CA ARG A 63 -15.55 -12.78 -5.61
C ARG A 63 -15.79 -14.17 -5.03
N LYS A 64 -15.93 -15.20 -5.86
CA LYS A 64 -16.05 -16.60 -5.40
C LYS A 64 -14.82 -17.05 -4.60
N GLU A 65 -13.61 -16.73 -5.08
CA GLU A 65 -12.37 -17.04 -4.34
C GLU A 65 -12.33 -16.33 -2.98
N LEU A 66 -12.72 -15.05 -2.94
CA LEU A 66 -12.83 -14.29 -1.69
C LEU A 66 -13.88 -14.89 -0.74
N ASP A 67 -15.04 -15.29 -1.24
CA ASP A 67 -16.11 -15.87 -0.41
C ASP A 67 -15.64 -17.17 0.27
N SER A 68 -14.90 -18.04 -0.43
CA SER A 68 -14.27 -19.22 0.18
C SER A 68 -13.18 -18.88 1.21
N ILE A 69 -12.43 -17.79 1.03
CA ILE A 69 -11.47 -17.31 2.05
C ILE A 69 -12.22 -16.76 3.29
N LEU A 70 -13.37 -16.13 3.09
CA LEU A 70 -14.21 -15.57 4.15
C LEU A 70 -15.02 -16.62 4.93
N GLU A 71 -15.03 -17.89 4.53
CA GLU A 71 -15.56 -19.00 5.34
C GLU A 71 -14.77 -19.19 6.66
N ASN A 72 -13.48 -18.89 6.66
CA ASN A 72 -12.58 -19.07 7.81
C ASN A 72 -11.75 -17.80 8.09
N PRO A 73 -12.41 -16.67 8.41
CA PRO A 73 -11.79 -15.35 8.38
C PRO A 73 -10.76 -15.13 9.50
N GLU A 74 -10.77 -15.93 10.58
CA GLU A 74 -9.75 -15.96 11.63
C GLU A 74 -8.36 -16.43 11.14
N ASN A 75 -8.28 -17.15 10.02
CA ASN A 75 -6.99 -17.55 9.44
C ASN A 75 -6.30 -16.39 8.69
N ILE A 76 -7.03 -15.34 8.33
CA ILE A 76 -6.50 -14.16 7.63
C ILE A 76 -5.76 -13.26 8.66
N PRO A 77 -4.45 -12.99 8.47
CA PRO A 77 -3.67 -12.20 9.41
C PRO A 77 -4.09 -10.73 9.38
N THR A 78 -3.96 -10.06 10.52
CA THR A 78 -4.05 -8.60 10.60
C THR A 78 -2.82 -7.95 9.99
N PHE A 79 -3.00 -6.75 9.43
CA PHE A 79 -1.94 -5.99 8.75
C PHE A 79 -0.66 -5.85 9.61
N HIS A 80 -0.79 -5.71 10.93
CA HIS A 80 0.32 -5.57 11.89
C HIS A 80 1.07 -6.83 12.23
N GLN A 81 0.49 -8.00 11.97
CA GLN A 81 1.21 -9.28 12.04
C GLN A 81 2.13 -9.45 10.82
N LEU A 82 1.81 -8.80 9.68
CA LEU A 82 2.65 -8.78 8.49
C LEU A 82 3.72 -7.67 8.55
N SER A 83 3.32 -6.43 8.83
CA SER A 83 4.19 -5.25 8.91
C SER A 83 4.14 -4.56 10.28
N PRO A 84 5.17 -4.72 11.16
CA PRO A 84 5.18 -4.13 12.49
C PRO A 84 5.25 -2.60 12.52
N ASP A 85 5.82 -1.98 11.49
CA ASP A 85 5.97 -0.51 11.41
C ASP A 85 4.63 0.21 11.22
N GLN A 86 3.61 -0.53 10.79
CA GLN A 86 2.29 0.02 10.47
C GLN A 86 1.38 0.22 11.70
N LYS A 87 1.81 -0.13 12.93
CA LYS A 87 1.00 -0.19 14.19
C LYS A 87 0.24 1.08 14.59
N ARG A 88 0.44 2.17 13.86
CA ARG A 88 -0.30 3.42 14.02
C ARG A 88 -1.70 3.37 13.40
N ILE A 89 -1.91 2.59 12.33
CA ILE A 89 -3.13 2.67 11.48
C ILE A 89 -4.16 1.55 11.62
N SER A 90 -3.82 0.33 12.05
CA SER A 90 -4.82 -0.58 12.61
C SER A 90 -4.51 -0.97 14.05
N LYS A 91 -5.59 -1.01 14.82
CA LYS A 91 -5.64 -1.28 16.24
C LYS A 91 -6.74 -2.32 16.42
N GLY A 92 -6.41 -3.47 16.99
CA GLY A 92 -7.35 -4.60 17.12
C GLY A 92 -7.39 -5.52 15.89
N ASN A 93 -8.49 -6.26 15.73
CA ASN A 93 -8.60 -7.40 14.80
C ASN A 93 -9.41 -7.11 13.52
N ASN A 94 -9.82 -5.86 13.31
CA ASN A 94 -10.81 -5.51 12.30
C ASN A 94 -10.20 -5.27 10.91
N TRP A 95 -8.90 -4.99 10.83
CA TRP A 95 -8.17 -4.81 9.57
C TRP A 95 -7.34 -6.06 9.28
N LYS A 96 -7.96 -7.00 8.58
CA LYS A 96 -7.34 -8.23 8.06
C LYS A 96 -6.82 -7.98 6.65
N THR A 97 -5.74 -8.64 6.26
CA THR A 97 -5.14 -8.43 4.93
C THR A 97 -4.57 -9.73 4.39
N PHE A 98 -5.19 -10.24 3.34
CA PHE A 98 -4.69 -11.38 2.57
C PHE A 98 -3.70 -10.86 1.53
N ALA A 99 -2.40 -10.93 1.84
CA ALA A 99 -1.35 -10.25 1.09
C ALA A 99 -0.69 -11.16 0.05
N PHE A 100 -0.85 -10.84 -1.24
CA PHE A 100 -0.05 -11.45 -2.32
C PHE A 100 1.33 -10.77 -2.43
N TYR A 101 1.33 -9.44 -2.57
CA TYR A 101 2.47 -8.51 -2.42
C TYR A 101 1.91 -7.19 -1.81
N MET A 102 2.75 -6.32 -1.22
CA MET A 102 2.27 -5.20 -0.39
C MET A 102 3.29 -4.08 -0.19
N TYR A 103 2.94 -2.83 -0.53
CA TYR A 103 3.24 -1.58 0.22
C TYR A 103 2.12 -0.54 -0.03
N GLY A 104 1.84 0.38 0.91
CA GLY A 104 0.98 1.55 0.64
C GLY A 104 0.18 2.10 1.83
N GLU A 105 0.07 3.42 1.93
CA GLU A 105 -0.80 4.23 2.81
C GLU A 105 -1.18 5.53 2.07
N ARG A 106 -2.45 5.98 2.13
CA ARG A 106 -2.95 7.36 1.86
C ARG A 106 -2.67 8.03 0.45
N VAL A 107 -3.71 8.25 -0.41
CA VAL A 107 -3.96 9.26 -1.54
C VAL A 107 -4.89 10.51 -1.32
N ASP A 108 -4.51 11.71 -1.79
CA ASP A 108 -4.98 13.12 -1.59
C ASP A 108 -6.41 13.51 -1.08
N ASP A 109 -6.74 14.80 -1.22
CA ASP A 109 -7.97 15.51 -0.80
C ASP A 109 -9.33 15.03 -1.39
N GLN A 110 -9.38 13.92 -2.12
CA GLN A 110 -10.57 13.46 -2.84
C GLN A 110 -11.32 12.33 -2.12
N ILE A 111 -12.58 12.59 -1.76
CA ILE A 111 -13.46 11.57 -1.16
C ILE A 111 -14.05 10.69 -2.27
N LEU A 112 -13.47 9.51 -2.46
CA LEU A 112 -13.98 8.48 -3.36
C LEU A 112 -14.75 7.40 -2.58
N ASN A 113 -15.75 6.80 -3.24
CA ASN A 113 -16.50 5.66 -2.71
C ASN A 113 -16.25 4.44 -3.59
N TRP A 114 -15.81 3.33 -2.99
CA TRP A 114 -15.77 2.04 -3.70
C TRP A 114 -17.18 1.59 -4.06
N LYS A 115 -17.29 0.95 -5.22
CA LYS A 115 -18.49 0.23 -5.63
C LYS A 115 -18.11 -1.20 -5.98
N THR A 116 -19.04 -2.11 -5.76
CA THR A 116 -18.89 -3.52 -6.08
C THR A 116 -18.69 -3.72 -7.59
N GLY A 117 -17.61 -4.39 -7.98
CA GLY A 117 -17.30 -4.72 -9.38
C GLY A 117 -16.63 -3.61 -10.22
N GLU A 118 -16.52 -2.38 -9.72
CA GLU A 118 -15.82 -1.29 -10.41
C GLU A 118 -14.38 -1.15 -9.92
N VAL A 119 -13.43 -0.88 -10.82
CA VAL A 119 -12.03 -0.59 -10.49
C VAL A 119 -11.86 0.89 -10.15
N MET A 120 -11.09 1.18 -9.11
CA MET A 120 -10.66 2.52 -8.73
C MET A 120 -9.13 2.60 -8.82
N LEU A 121 -8.62 3.52 -9.63
CA LEU A 121 -7.19 3.75 -9.79
C LEU A 121 -6.76 5.09 -9.17
N PHE A 122 -5.70 5.03 -8.40
CA PHE A 122 -5.12 6.19 -7.74
C PHE A 122 -3.58 6.08 -7.62
N ASP A 123 -2.91 7.21 -7.42
CA ASP A 123 -1.48 7.26 -7.12
C ASP A 123 -1.27 7.25 -5.59
N ASP A 124 -0.74 6.14 -5.06
CA ASP A 124 -0.50 5.93 -3.62
C ASP A 124 0.56 6.86 -3.00
N THR A 125 1.20 7.73 -3.78
CA THR A 125 2.21 8.69 -3.30
C THR A 125 1.63 10.02 -2.73
N TYR A 126 0.30 10.18 -2.69
CA TYR A 126 -0.41 11.38 -2.17
C TYR A 126 -0.88 11.24 -0.67
N GLU A 127 -2.13 11.57 -0.24
CA GLU A 127 -2.63 11.46 1.20
C GLU A 127 -4.19 11.16 1.55
N HIS A 128 -4.71 9.89 1.50
CA HIS A 128 -5.98 9.11 1.87
C HIS A 128 -7.21 9.81 2.48
N GLU A 129 -7.97 9.13 3.34
CA GLU A 129 -7.79 7.78 3.93
C GLU A 129 -8.88 6.76 3.56
N VAL A 130 -8.76 5.56 4.12
CA VAL A 130 -9.84 4.57 4.11
C VAL A 130 -10.59 4.66 5.44
N HIS A 131 -11.85 5.10 5.39
CA HIS A 131 -12.82 4.94 6.48
C HIS A 131 -13.86 3.87 6.11
N ASN A 132 -14.37 3.17 7.13
CA ASN A 132 -15.55 2.31 7.01
C ASN A 132 -16.42 2.49 8.26
N ASP A 133 -17.25 3.53 8.26
CA ASP A 133 -18.13 3.90 9.38
C ASP A 133 -19.44 3.09 9.37
N THR A 134 -19.36 1.79 9.07
CA THR A 134 -20.50 0.86 9.03
C THR A 134 -20.19 -0.41 9.80
N ASP A 135 -21.23 -1.10 10.26
CA ASP A 135 -21.13 -2.44 10.88
C ASP A 135 -20.90 -3.57 9.85
N GLU A 136 -20.76 -3.23 8.55
CA GLU A 136 -20.61 -4.18 7.45
C GLU A 136 -19.16 -4.42 7.06
N THR A 137 -18.80 -5.67 6.76
CA THR A 137 -17.47 -6.05 6.27
C THR A 137 -17.28 -5.57 4.83
N ARG A 138 -16.38 -4.59 4.63
CA ARG A 138 -15.90 -4.19 3.30
C ARG A 138 -14.61 -4.93 2.95
N ALA A 139 -14.61 -5.64 1.83
CA ALA A 139 -13.43 -6.28 1.25
C ALA A 139 -13.02 -5.55 -0.05
N ILE A 140 -11.73 -5.36 -0.25
CA ILE A 140 -11.15 -4.76 -1.46
C ILE A 140 -10.03 -5.66 -1.99
N LEU A 141 -9.95 -5.83 -3.31
CA LEU A 141 -8.77 -6.39 -3.95
C LEU A 141 -7.79 -5.25 -4.21
N PHE A 142 -6.61 -5.32 -3.58
CA PHE A 142 -5.56 -4.30 -3.68
C PHE A 142 -4.45 -4.80 -4.62
N ILE A 143 -4.10 -4.02 -5.65
CA ILE A 143 -3.14 -4.40 -6.69
C ILE A 143 -2.16 -3.24 -6.93
N ASP A 144 -0.91 -3.44 -6.54
CA ASP A 144 0.20 -2.54 -6.89
C ASP A 144 0.69 -2.84 -8.30
N ILE A 145 0.72 -1.83 -9.18
CA ILE A 145 1.30 -1.92 -10.53
C ILE A 145 2.49 -0.99 -10.69
N TYR A 146 3.45 -1.37 -11.54
CA TYR A 146 4.49 -0.45 -11.97
C TYR A 146 3.87 0.64 -12.85
N ARG A 147 3.89 1.90 -12.36
CA ARG A 147 3.57 3.09 -13.18
C ARG A 147 4.31 3.02 -14.53
N PRO A 148 3.61 3.04 -15.67
CA PRO A 148 4.23 3.12 -16.99
C PRO A 148 5.11 4.36 -17.09
N MET A 149 6.38 4.16 -17.41
CA MET A 149 7.38 5.22 -17.53
C MET A 149 8.18 5.05 -18.81
N ASP A 150 8.79 6.13 -19.29
CA ASP A 150 9.79 6.06 -20.36
C ASP A 150 11.01 5.21 -19.96
N ALA A 151 11.96 5.03 -20.88
CA ALA A 151 13.15 4.21 -20.64
C ALA A 151 14.03 4.71 -19.48
N ILE A 152 14.05 6.02 -19.23
CA ILE A 152 14.87 6.68 -18.20
C ILE A 152 14.20 6.52 -16.83
N GLY A 153 12.91 6.86 -16.72
CA GLY A 153 12.10 6.64 -15.53
C GLY A 153 12.07 5.16 -15.14
N SER A 154 11.88 4.27 -16.11
CA SER A 154 11.91 2.82 -15.90
C SER A 154 13.26 2.33 -15.35
N LEU A 155 14.39 2.88 -15.80
CA LEU A 155 15.70 2.52 -15.26
C LEU A 155 15.89 3.02 -13.83
N PHE A 156 15.50 4.27 -13.55
CA PHE A 156 15.56 4.86 -12.21
C PHE A 156 14.68 4.09 -11.21
N ASN A 157 13.42 3.84 -11.56
CA ASN A 157 12.48 3.12 -10.71
C ASN A 157 13.00 1.70 -10.38
N ARG A 158 13.48 0.95 -11.37
CA ARG A 158 14.11 -0.37 -11.14
C ARG A 158 15.33 -0.30 -10.21
N LEU A 159 16.11 0.78 -10.24
CA LEU A 159 17.23 0.96 -9.30
C LEU A 159 16.73 1.23 -7.88
N ILE A 160 15.77 2.14 -7.72
CA ILE A 160 15.16 2.46 -6.42
C ILE A 160 14.50 1.22 -5.80
N VAL A 161 13.68 0.49 -6.56
CA VAL A 161 13.03 -0.76 -6.09
C VAL A 161 14.05 -1.82 -5.70
N ARG A 162 15.15 -2.00 -6.44
CA ARG A 162 16.25 -2.92 -6.05
C ARG A 162 16.91 -2.51 -4.74
N LEU A 163 17.15 -1.22 -4.51
CA LEU A 163 17.72 -0.71 -3.25
C LEU A 163 16.75 -0.92 -2.07
N ILE A 164 15.46 -0.68 -2.29
CA ILE A 164 14.40 -0.90 -1.30
C ILE A 164 14.26 -2.40 -0.98
N GLN A 165 14.21 -3.29 -1.97
CA GLN A 165 14.21 -4.75 -1.80
C GLN A 165 15.48 -5.29 -1.11
N ALA A 166 16.63 -4.65 -1.33
CA ALA A 166 17.88 -5.00 -0.64
C ALA A 166 17.87 -4.60 0.85
N SER A 167 17.02 -3.65 1.26
CA SER A 167 16.93 -3.16 2.64
C SER A 167 16.25 -4.15 3.60
N THR A 168 16.44 -3.94 4.90
CA THR A 168 15.74 -4.69 5.96
C THR A 168 14.24 -4.39 6.01
N TYR A 169 13.82 -3.21 5.53
CA TYR A 169 12.43 -2.76 5.51
C TYR A 169 11.54 -3.70 4.69
N VAL A 170 12.04 -4.23 3.56
CA VAL A 170 11.29 -5.19 2.73
C VAL A 170 11.49 -6.63 3.17
N LYS A 171 12.71 -6.99 3.58
CA LYS A 171 13.06 -8.37 3.94
C LYS A 171 12.31 -8.89 5.16
N GLN A 172 11.91 -8.02 6.09
CA GLN A 172 11.16 -8.44 7.29
C GLN A 172 9.68 -8.78 6.98
N PRO A 173 8.85 -7.90 6.38
CA PRO A 173 7.49 -8.25 5.98
C PRO A 173 7.42 -9.46 5.04
N LEU A 174 8.32 -9.53 4.04
CA LEU A 174 8.35 -10.66 3.11
C LEU A 174 8.62 -11.99 3.82
N LYS A 175 9.51 -12.00 4.82
CA LYS A 175 9.76 -13.18 5.65
C LYS A 175 8.52 -13.56 6.47
N ASN A 176 7.78 -12.59 7.00
CA ASN A 176 6.55 -12.84 7.76
C ASN A 176 5.46 -13.47 6.88
N VAL A 177 5.23 -12.93 5.67
CA VAL A 177 4.29 -13.50 4.68
C VAL A 177 4.69 -14.93 4.30
N VAL A 178 5.97 -15.19 4.02
CA VAL A 178 6.47 -16.55 3.69
C VAL A 178 6.33 -17.53 4.86
N LEU A 179 6.50 -17.07 6.11
CA LEU A 179 6.30 -17.90 7.30
C LEU A 179 4.81 -18.22 7.51
N TRP A 180 3.92 -17.24 7.34
CA TRP A 180 2.47 -17.45 7.41
C TRP A 180 1.99 -18.42 6.33
N ASN A 181 2.37 -18.23 5.07
CA ASN A 181 2.05 -19.14 3.95
C ASN A 181 2.51 -20.59 4.18
N LYS A 182 3.56 -20.81 4.98
CA LYS A 182 4.05 -22.14 5.34
C LYS A 182 3.31 -22.77 6.53
N GLY A 183 2.63 -21.98 7.36
CA GLY A 183 1.78 -22.45 8.45
C GLY A 183 0.32 -22.74 8.05
N GLN A 184 -0.04 -22.45 6.80
CA GLN A 184 -1.36 -22.70 6.19
C GLN A 184 -1.36 -23.96 5.28
N ARG A 185 -0.36 -24.84 5.42
CA ARG A 185 -0.18 -26.08 4.63
C ARG A 185 0.03 -27.28 5.55
#